data_AF-A0A0G9MXS0-F1
#
_entry.id   AF-A0A0G9MXS0-F1
#
_cell.length_a   1.000
_cell.length_b   1.000
_cell.length_c   1.000
_cell.angle_alpha   90.00
_cell.angle_beta   90.00
_cell.angle_gamma   90.00
#
_symmetry.space_group_name_H-M   'P 1'
#
loop_
_entity.id
_entity.type
_entity.pdbx_description
1 polymer ?
#
loop_
_entity_poly.entity_id
_entity_poly.type
_entity_poly.pdbx_seq_one_letter_code
_entity_poly.pdbx_strand_id
1 'polypeptide(L)'
;MTDAVAAAGTGSRYARQQLVQVPGRNVLVAEYVFDDFSHATEGRLDVFYLDASDGRVTGVERFERALEVGGQGRLGQWSIGNDLLGVPVIRASGGFTGQGQTIGCTKLVALMPDGPRQVASFADYSSNAGAALDPAELSEITASMEGFVPGRSFELHYTGSETATVHFDWNGDRFVPRGELPLGACDGA
;
A
#
# COMPACT_ATOMS: atom_id res chain seq x y z
N MET A 1 7.77 18.27 -25.40
CA MET A 1 9.15 18.19 -24.89
C MET A 1 9.10 17.39 -23.60
N THR A 2 9.39 16.10 -23.73
CA THR A 2 9.53 15.14 -22.63
C THR A 2 10.98 15.17 -22.20
N ASP A 3 11.25 15.71 -21.01
CA ASP A 3 12.54 15.48 -20.35
C ASP A 3 12.32 14.65 -19.09
N ALA A 4 13.08 13.56 -19.08
CA ALA A 4 13.02 12.47 -18.15
C ALA A 4 13.46 12.89 -16.75
N VAL A 5 12.82 12.30 -15.75
CA VAL A 5 13.43 12.14 -14.43
C VAL A 5 14.72 11.36 -14.65
N ALA A 6 15.85 11.99 -14.36
CA ALA A 6 17.19 11.50 -14.65
C ALA A 6 17.46 10.13 -14.03
N ALA A 7 18.26 9.35 -14.76
CA ALA A 7 18.60 7.96 -14.52
C ALA A 7 19.12 7.69 -13.10
N ALA A 8 18.51 6.72 -12.44
CA ALA A 8 19.17 6.00 -11.36
C ALA A 8 20.40 5.28 -11.93
N GLY A 9 21.52 5.35 -11.21
CA GLY A 9 22.74 4.60 -11.55
C GLY A 9 22.46 3.11 -11.68
N THR A 10 23.38 2.36 -12.29
CA THR A 10 23.26 0.90 -12.43
C THR A 10 22.88 0.25 -11.10
N GLY A 11 21.64 -0.22 -10.99
CA GLY A 11 21.07 -0.83 -9.78
C GLY A 11 19.90 -0.02 -9.19
N SER A 12 18.68 -0.41 -9.54
CA SER A 12 17.36 0.11 -9.12
C SER A 12 16.84 1.29 -9.94
N ARG A 13 15.52 1.38 -10.14
CA ARG A 13 14.88 2.39 -11.01
C ARG A 13 13.43 2.67 -10.64
N TYR A 14 12.89 3.79 -11.13
CA TYR A 14 11.45 3.97 -11.18
C TYR A 14 10.85 3.20 -12.35
N ALA A 15 9.85 2.37 -12.10
CA ALA A 15 9.18 1.57 -13.14
C ALA A 15 7.85 2.19 -13.56
N ARG A 16 6.85 2.16 -12.66
CA ARG A 16 5.52 2.73 -12.90
C ARG A 16 5.40 4.08 -12.20
N GLN A 17 4.81 5.05 -12.89
CA GLN A 17 4.57 6.39 -12.37
C GLN A 17 3.12 6.81 -12.63
N GLN A 18 2.51 7.50 -11.67
CA GLN A 18 1.19 8.12 -11.83
C GLN A 18 1.22 9.55 -11.31
N LEU A 19 0.71 10.48 -12.12
CA LEU A 19 0.51 11.86 -11.73
C LEU A 19 -0.95 12.04 -11.29
N VAL A 20 -1.16 12.57 -10.10
CA VAL A 20 -2.48 12.86 -9.55
C VAL A 20 -2.53 14.29 -9.02
N GLN A 21 -3.73 14.83 -8.83
CA GLN A 21 -3.92 16.16 -8.25
C GLN A 21 -4.42 16.05 -6.83
N VAL A 22 -3.82 16.84 -5.94
CA VAL A 22 -4.35 17.18 -4.63
C VAL A 22 -4.69 18.67 -4.64
N PRO A 23 -5.48 19.20 -3.69
CA PRO A 23 -5.78 20.63 -3.64
C PRO A 23 -4.50 21.49 -3.73
N GLY A 24 -4.36 22.22 -4.84
CA GLY A 24 -3.28 23.17 -5.09
C GLY A 24 -1.93 22.58 -5.56
N ARG A 25 -1.76 21.26 -5.69
CA ARG A 25 -0.47 20.65 -6.07
C ARG A 25 -0.66 19.45 -7.00
N ASN A 26 0.32 19.23 -7.88
CA ASN A 26 0.43 17.96 -8.61
C ASN A 26 1.31 17.01 -7.80
N VAL A 27 0.95 15.74 -7.74
CA VAL A 27 1.68 14.71 -6.99
C VAL A 27 2.06 13.59 -7.93
N LEU A 28 3.36 13.32 -8.06
CA LEU A 28 3.90 12.17 -8.78
C LEU A 28 4.13 11.04 -7.77
N VAL A 29 3.46 9.91 -7.99
CA VAL A 29 3.69 8.67 -7.25
C VAL A 29 4.51 7.75 -8.14
N ALA A 30 5.64 7.26 -7.65
CA ALA A 30 6.58 6.46 -8.43
C ALA A 30 6.94 5.17 -7.70
N GLU A 31 6.80 4.05 -8.39
CA GLU A 31 7.23 2.74 -7.91
C GLU A 31 8.73 2.57 -8.08
N TYR A 32 9.42 2.36 -6.98
CA TYR A 32 10.84 2.09 -6.94
C TYR A 32 11.07 0.57 -6.98
N VAL A 33 11.78 0.11 -8.00
CA VAL A 33 12.11 -1.30 -8.19
C VAL A 33 13.59 -1.50 -7.89
N PHE A 34 13.87 -2.43 -6.98
CA PHE A 34 15.21 -2.84 -6.62
C PHE A 34 15.73 -3.90 -7.61
N ASP A 35 16.94 -3.71 -8.14
CA ASP A 35 17.58 -4.72 -8.99
C ASP A 35 18.25 -5.84 -8.17
N ASP A 36 18.61 -5.55 -6.92
CA ASP A 36 19.10 -6.51 -5.92
C ASP A 36 18.39 -6.25 -4.59
N PHE A 37 17.90 -7.30 -3.96
CA PHE A 37 17.09 -7.20 -2.74
C PHE A 37 17.23 -8.43 -1.86
N SER A 38 17.09 -8.22 -0.55
CA SER A 38 16.94 -9.31 0.40
C SER A 38 15.47 -9.73 0.50
N HIS A 39 15.21 -10.87 1.15
CA HIS A 39 13.85 -11.30 1.45
C HIS A 39 13.10 -10.30 2.34
N ALA A 40 13.82 -9.52 3.15
CA ALA A 40 13.29 -8.47 4.04
C ALA A 40 13.19 -7.09 3.38
N THR A 41 13.61 -6.95 2.12
CA THR A 41 13.46 -5.67 1.41
C THR A 41 12.00 -5.52 0.99
N GLU A 42 11.31 -4.49 1.45
CA GLU A 42 9.91 -4.24 1.08
C GLU A 42 9.80 -3.64 -0.34
N GLY A 43 8.65 -3.80 -1.00
CA GLY A 43 8.32 -3.01 -2.18
C GLY A 43 8.05 -1.55 -1.80
N ARG A 44 8.44 -0.59 -2.64
CA ARG A 44 8.48 0.83 -2.26
C ARG A 44 7.78 1.75 -3.28
N LEU A 45 7.03 2.73 -2.76
CA LEU A 45 6.60 3.91 -3.51
C LEU A 45 7.23 5.17 -2.92
N ASP A 46 7.71 6.03 -3.81
CA ASP A 46 8.11 7.39 -3.50
C ASP A 46 7.05 8.37 -4.00
N VAL A 47 6.87 9.46 -3.26
CA VAL A 47 5.88 10.49 -3.56
C VAL A 47 6.56 11.84 -3.67
N PHE A 48 6.28 12.56 -4.75
CA PHE A 48 6.84 13.86 -5.06
C PHE A 48 5.73 14.88 -5.21
N TYR A 49 5.71 15.90 -4.37
CA TYR A 49 4.80 17.03 -4.53
C TYR A 49 5.46 18.09 -5.37
N LEU A 50 4.79 18.47 -6.45
CA LEU A 50 5.29 19.35 -7.48
C LEU A 50 4.57 20.69 -7.37
N ASP A 51 5.33 21.74 -7.08
CA ASP A 51 4.83 23.10 -7.18
C ASP A 51 4.93 23.53 -8.64
N ALA A 52 3.86 24.14 -9.14
CA ALA A 52 3.80 24.63 -10.50
C ALA A 52 3.48 26.12 -10.55
N SER A 53 4.25 26.87 -11.33
CA SER A 53 3.95 28.25 -11.73
C SER A 53 4.11 28.37 -13.24
N ASP A 54 3.14 28.98 -13.91
CA ASP A 54 3.18 29.23 -15.36
C ASP A 54 3.49 27.99 -16.21
N GLY A 55 2.94 26.84 -15.81
CA GLY A 55 3.14 25.56 -16.50
C GLY A 55 4.53 24.94 -16.34
N ARG A 56 5.35 25.43 -15.41
CA ARG A 56 6.67 24.89 -15.08
C ARG A 56 6.71 24.39 -13.65
N VAL A 57 7.41 23.28 -13.43
CA VAL A 57 7.74 22.79 -12.09
C VAL A 57 8.77 23.74 -11.47
N THR A 58 8.40 24.39 -10.37
CA THR A 58 9.25 25.35 -9.64
C THR A 58 9.79 24.80 -8.34
N GLY A 59 9.17 23.75 -7.80
CA GLY A 59 9.55 23.10 -6.54
C GLY A 59 9.20 21.63 -6.56
N VAL A 60 10.01 20.83 -5.87
CA VAL A 60 9.76 19.40 -5.65
C VAL A 60 10.04 19.09 -4.19
N GLU A 61 8.99 18.71 -3.48
CA GLU A 61 9.10 18.12 -2.15
C GLU A 61 9.07 16.60 -2.28
N ARG A 62 10.03 15.93 -1.63
CA ARG A 62 10.26 14.49 -1.79
C ARG A 62 9.91 13.75 -0.50
N PHE A 63 9.03 12.78 -0.62
CA PHE A 63 8.70 11.81 0.41
C PHE A 63 9.17 10.45 -0.08
N GLU A 64 10.44 10.18 0.18
CA GLU A 64 11.03 8.87 -0.05
C GLU A 64 10.43 7.87 0.94
N ARG A 65 10.21 6.63 0.47
CA ARG A 65 9.62 5.55 1.29
C ARG A 65 8.25 5.95 1.86
N ALA A 66 7.49 6.73 1.09
CA ALA A 66 6.14 7.15 1.48
C ALA A 66 5.19 5.96 1.69
N LEU A 67 5.47 4.85 1.02
CA LEU A 67 4.85 3.55 1.28
C LEU A 67 5.89 2.45 1.08
N GLU A 68 5.94 1.53 2.03
CA GLU A 68 6.67 0.27 1.91
C GLU A 68 5.77 -0.88 2.36
N VAL A 69 5.70 -1.99 1.62
CA VAL A 69 4.90 -3.17 2.00
C VAL A 69 5.44 -4.46 1.37
N GLY A 70 5.26 -5.57 2.07
CA GLY A 70 5.62 -6.91 1.63
C GLY A 70 7.11 -7.22 1.81
N GLY A 71 7.63 -8.18 1.06
CA GLY A 71 9.06 -8.49 1.01
C GLY A 71 9.54 -8.68 -0.42
N GLN A 72 10.79 -9.13 -0.57
CA GLN A 72 11.40 -9.45 -1.87
C GLN A 72 11.45 -8.27 -2.88
N GLY A 73 11.59 -7.05 -2.37
CA GLY A 73 11.90 -5.82 -3.10
C GLY A 73 10.83 -5.36 -4.08
N ARG A 74 9.60 -5.88 -4.00
CA ARG A 74 8.56 -5.62 -5.00
C ARG A 74 7.18 -5.48 -4.35
N LEU A 75 6.39 -4.57 -4.91
CA LEU A 75 4.97 -4.49 -4.62
C LEU A 75 4.24 -5.62 -5.36
N GLY A 76 3.16 -6.12 -4.76
CA GLY A 76 2.23 -7.00 -5.44
C GLY A 76 1.43 -6.22 -6.47
N GLN A 77 0.64 -5.26 -6.01
CA GLN A 77 -0.13 -4.33 -6.84
C GLN A 77 -0.26 -2.97 -6.16
N TRP A 78 -0.51 -1.91 -6.93
CA TRP A 78 -0.92 -0.63 -6.37
C TRP A 78 -1.83 0.17 -7.30
N SER A 79 -2.65 1.02 -6.71
CA SER A 79 -3.58 1.91 -7.39
C SER A 79 -3.80 3.19 -6.59
N ILE A 80 -4.38 4.20 -7.23
CA ILE A 80 -4.80 5.44 -6.57
C ILE A 80 -6.28 5.65 -6.83
N GLY A 81 -7.05 5.92 -5.77
CA GLY A 81 -8.49 6.17 -5.83
C GLY A 81 -8.93 7.28 -4.88
N ASN A 82 -10.14 7.81 -5.10
CA ASN A 82 -10.75 8.87 -4.27
C ASN A 82 -12.04 8.38 -3.58
N ASP A 83 -12.21 7.06 -3.49
CA ASP A 83 -13.39 6.37 -2.95
C ASP A 83 -13.38 6.30 -1.41
N LEU A 84 -12.22 6.41 -0.79
CA LEU A 84 -12.07 6.32 0.67
C LEU A 84 -12.13 7.67 1.38
N LEU A 85 -11.51 8.70 0.83
CA LEU A 85 -11.37 10.03 1.43
C LEU A 85 -11.61 11.10 0.36
N GLY A 86 -11.80 12.36 0.79
CA GLY A 86 -11.88 13.52 -0.11
C GLY A 86 -10.57 13.89 -0.80
N VAL A 87 -9.52 13.08 -0.61
CA VAL A 87 -8.20 13.20 -1.24
C VAL A 87 -7.82 11.86 -1.86
N PRO A 88 -6.91 11.84 -2.86
CA PRO A 88 -6.40 10.58 -3.40
C PRO A 88 -5.74 9.71 -2.34
N VAL A 89 -6.05 8.43 -2.36
CA VAL A 89 -5.49 7.40 -1.50
C VAL A 89 -4.79 6.37 -2.37
N ILE A 90 -3.50 6.15 -2.09
CA ILE A 90 -2.75 5.02 -2.61
C ILE A 90 -3.21 3.77 -1.87
N ARG A 91 -3.60 2.75 -2.60
CA ARG A 91 -3.78 1.38 -2.09
C ARG A 91 -2.69 0.52 -2.69
N ALA A 92 -1.81 -0.01 -1.85
CA ALA A 92 -0.75 -0.91 -2.28
C ALA A 92 -0.78 -2.20 -1.48
N SER A 93 -0.58 -3.31 -2.19
CA SER A 93 -0.42 -4.63 -1.61
C SER A 93 0.99 -5.15 -1.79
N GLY A 94 1.43 -5.97 -0.85
CA GLY A 94 2.67 -6.72 -0.87
C GLY A 94 2.51 -7.98 -0.06
N GLY A 95 3.45 -8.91 -0.17
CA GLY A 95 3.41 -10.13 0.62
C GLY A 95 4.79 -10.68 0.88
N PHE A 96 4.85 -11.64 1.79
CA PHE A 96 6.06 -12.35 2.14
C PHE A 96 5.74 -13.85 2.27
N THR A 97 6.63 -14.68 1.75
CA THR A 97 6.61 -16.13 1.97
C THR A 97 7.91 -16.56 2.62
N GLY A 98 7.81 -17.23 3.77
CA GLY A 98 8.95 -17.76 4.50
C GLY A 98 8.57 -19.01 5.28
N GLN A 99 9.45 -20.01 5.25
CA GLN A 99 9.26 -21.27 5.99
C GLN A 99 7.91 -21.97 5.67
N GLY A 100 7.42 -21.83 4.44
CA GLY A 100 6.15 -22.41 4.00
C GLY A 100 4.89 -21.63 4.41
N GLN A 101 5.04 -20.51 5.11
CA GLN A 101 3.97 -19.57 5.46
C GLN A 101 3.97 -18.40 4.48
N THR A 102 2.80 -17.98 4.03
CA THR A 102 2.61 -16.78 3.21
C THR A 102 1.67 -15.81 3.91
N ILE A 103 2.02 -14.53 3.90
CA ILE A 103 1.18 -13.43 4.39
C ILE A 103 1.10 -12.37 3.29
N GLY A 104 -0.12 -11.88 3.03
CA GLY A 104 -0.39 -10.70 2.21
C GLY A 104 -0.81 -9.53 3.08
N CYS A 105 -0.40 -8.35 2.65
CA CYS A 105 -0.57 -7.10 3.36
C CYS A 105 -1.03 -6.00 2.41
N THR A 106 -1.99 -5.20 2.86
CA THR A 106 -2.38 -3.95 2.20
C THR A 106 -2.12 -2.77 3.10
N LYS A 107 -1.54 -1.70 2.53
CA LYS A 107 -1.40 -0.38 3.14
C LYS A 107 -2.15 0.66 2.33
N LEU A 108 -2.79 1.59 3.06
CA LEU A 108 -3.50 2.74 2.49
C LEU A 108 -2.77 4.02 2.89
N VAL A 109 -2.40 4.85 1.92
CA VAL A 109 -1.70 6.14 2.14
C VAL A 109 -2.48 7.27 1.47
N ALA A 110 -3.02 8.18 2.27
CA ALA A 110 -3.69 9.38 1.80
C ALA A 110 -2.67 10.43 1.35
N LEU A 111 -2.90 11.06 0.20
CA LEU A 111 -2.10 12.15 -0.33
C LEU A 111 -2.68 13.48 0.12
N MET A 112 -2.25 13.94 1.30
CA MET A 112 -2.69 15.22 1.88
C MET A 112 -1.91 16.38 1.26
N PRO A 113 -2.43 17.62 1.27
CA PRO A 113 -1.71 18.77 0.71
C PRO A 113 -0.30 19.00 1.31
N ASP A 114 -0.11 18.61 2.57
CA ASP A 114 1.13 18.71 3.34
C ASP A 114 2.01 17.45 3.30
N GLY A 115 1.56 16.37 2.65
CA GLY A 115 2.35 15.15 2.49
C GLY A 115 1.52 13.85 2.53
N PRO A 116 2.15 12.71 2.20
CA PRO A 116 1.49 11.41 2.32
C PRO A 116 1.32 11.01 3.79
N ARG A 117 0.19 10.38 4.13
CA ARG A 117 -0.10 9.82 5.47
C ARG A 117 -0.65 8.41 5.37
N GLN A 118 -0.02 7.45 6.05
CA GLN A 118 -0.60 6.10 6.18
C GLN A 118 -1.89 6.19 7.00
N VAL A 119 -3.00 5.77 6.39
CA VAL A 119 -4.35 5.81 6.98
C VAL A 119 -4.91 4.45 7.32
N ALA A 120 -4.32 3.35 6.83
CA ALA A 120 -4.58 1.99 7.31
C ALA A 120 -3.46 1.02 6.91
N SER A 121 -3.36 -0.09 7.64
CA SER A 121 -2.47 -1.23 7.39
C SER A 121 -3.16 -2.48 7.95
N PHE A 122 -3.27 -3.55 7.17
CA PHE A 122 -3.90 -4.81 7.59
C PHE A 122 -3.45 -5.98 6.71
N ALA A 123 -3.46 -7.17 7.29
CA ALA A 123 -3.25 -8.42 6.55
C ALA A 123 -4.55 -8.82 5.83
N ASP A 124 -4.41 -9.13 4.54
CA ASP A 124 -5.51 -9.47 3.64
C ASP A 124 -5.35 -10.86 3.02
N TYR A 125 -4.26 -11.56 3.31
CA TYR A 125 -4.07 -12.94 2.91
C TYR A 125 -3.19 -13.68 3.91
N SER A 126 -3.48 -14.96 4.15
CA SER A 126 -2.60 -15.88 4.86
C SER A 126 -2.76 -17.28 4.29
N SER A 127 -1.65 -18.01 4.17
CA SER A 127 -1.65 -19.43 3.82
C SER A 127 -0.49 -20.17 4.47
N ASN A 128 -0.77 -21.34 5.03
CA ASN A 128 0.25 -22.24 5.59
C ASN A 128 0.55 -23.45 4.69
N ALA A 129 0.10 -23.44 3.43
CA ALA A 129 0.12 -24.60 2.56
C ALA A 129 1.53 -25.17 2.30
N GLY A 130 2.59 -24.37 2.42
CA GLY A 130 3.97 -24.82 2.29
C GLY A 130 4.58 -25.40 3.58
N ALA A 131 3.90 -25.26 4.71
CA ALA A 131 4.37 -25.68 6.04
C ALA A 131 3.52 -26.81 6.64
N ALA A 132 2.22 -26.86 6.32
CA ALA A 132 1.31 -27.88 6.83
C ALA A 132 1.72 -29.28 6.36
N LEU A 133 1.86 -30.20 7.31
CA LEU A 133 2.18 -31.61 7.03
C LEU A 133 0.92 -32.48 7.01
N ASP A 134 -0.14 -32.04 7.69
CA ASP A 134 -1.46 -32.67 7.72
C ASP A 134 -2.47 -31.80 6.94
N PRO A 135 -3.21 -32.36 5.96
CA PRO A 135 -4.30 -31.65 5.29
C PRO A 135 -5.34 -31.04 6.22
N ALA A 136 -5.56 -31.61 7.41
CA ALA A 136 -6.50 -31.08 8.40
C ALA A 136 -6.00 -29.77 9.06
N GLU A 137 -4.71 -29.46 8.96
CA GLU A 137 -4.09 -28.23 9.47
C GLU A 137 -3.98 -27.14 8.39
N LEU A 138 -4.37 -27.43 7.14
CA LEU A 138 -4.34 -26.45 6.06
C LEU A 138 -5.25 -25.26 6.38
N SER A 139 -4.66 -24.07 6.33
CA SER A 139 -5.34 -22.80 6.52
C SER A 139 -5.02 -21.87 5.37
N GLU A 140 -6.07 -21.34 4.76
CA GLU A 140 -5.99 -20.25 3.80
C GLU A 140 -7.11 -19.25 4.09
N ILE A 141 -6.75 -17.98 4.24
CA ILE A 141 -7.68 -16.89 4.53
C ILE A 141 -7.38 -15.76 3.56
N THR A 142 -8.42 -15.17 2.98
CA THR A 142 -8.35 -13.99 2.09
C THR A 142 -9.36 -12.95 2.52
N ALA A 143 -9.00 -11.66 2.46
CA ALA A 143 -9.88 -10.54 2.74
C ALA A 143 -10.16 -9.69 1.49
N SER A 144 -11.42 -9.31 1.28
CA SER A 144 -11.80 -8.26 0.32
C SER A 144 -12.17 -6.96 1.05
N MET A 145 -11.87 -5.81 0.45
CA MET A 145 -12.38 -4.51 0.94
C MET A 145 -13.65 -4.15 0.19
N GLU A 146 -14.72 -3.87 0.93
CA GLU A 146 -16.03 -3.50 0.39
C GLU A 146 -16.71 -2.46 1.29
N GLY A 147 -17.98 -2.13 1.02
CA GLY A 147 -18.80 -1.29 1.90
C GLY A 147 -18.28 0.14 2.07
N PHE A 148 -17.63 0.72 1.06
CA PHE A 148 -17.02 2.05 1.14
C PHE A 148 -18.05 3.15 1.43
N VAL A 149 -17.81 3.89 2.51
CA VAL A 149 -18.50 5.14 2.83
C VAL A 149 -17.43 6.25 2.93
N PRO A 150 -17.27 7.09 1.89
CA PRO A 150 -16.19 8.07 1.83
C PRO A 150 -16.11 8.96 3.08
N GLY A 151 -14.89 9.11 3.63
CA GLY A 151 -14.62 9.91 4.82
C GLY A 151 -15.17 9.31 6.13
N ARG A 152 -15.66 8.06 6.11
CA ARG A 152 -16.35 7.46 7.25
C ARG A 152 -15.91 6.03 7.54
N SER A 153 -16.02 5.11 6.58
CA SER A 153 -15.79 3.69 6.87
C SER A 153 -15.60 2.84 5.63
N PHE A 154 -15.10 1.62 5.84
CA PHE A 154 -15.16 0.51 4.90
C PHE A 154 -15.16 -0.82 5.68
N GLU A 155 -15.32 -1.94 4.99
CA GLU A 155 -15.36 -3.26 5.59
C GLU A 155 -14.30 -4.18 4.98
N LEU A 156 -13.73 -5.06 5.81
CA LEU A 156 -12.97 -6.22 5.35
C LEU A 156 -13.80 -7.48 5.53
N HIS A 157 -14.00 -8.23 4.46
CA HIS A 157 -14.66 -9.53 4.49
C HIS A 157 -13.62 -10.64 4.34
N TYR A 158 -13.34 -11.32 5.44
CA TYR A 158 -12.46 -12.48 5.49
C TYR A 158 -13.23 -13.75 5.11
N THR A 159 -12.61 -14.57 4.26
CA THR A 159 -13.15 -15.84 3.77
C THR A 159 -12.06 -16.91 3.72
N GLY A 160 -12.44 -18.19 3.65
CA GLY A 160 -11.53 -19.33 3.60
C GLY A 160 -11.72 -20.22 4.82
N SER A 161 -10.62 -20.60 5.47
CA SER A 161 -10.62 -21.42 6.69
C SER A 161 -11.26 -20.71 7.90
N GLU A 162 -11.32 -19.38 7.87
CA GLU A 162 -12.11 -18.56 8.80
C GLU A 162 -12.93 -17.52 8.04
N THR A 163 -14.12 -17.19 8.54
CA THR A 163 -14.97 -16.13 7.99
C THR A 163 -15.24 -15.07 9.04
N ALA A 164 -14.98 -13.81 8.69
CA ALA A 164 -15.27 -12.68 9.56
C ALA A 164 -15.55 -11.42 8.73
N THR A 165 -16.22 -10.44 9.33
CA THR A 165 -16.31 -9.09 8.76
C THR A 165 -15.82 -8.10 9.81
N VAL A 166 -14.85 -7.27 9.43
CA VAL A 166 -14.28 -6.23 10.30
C VAL A 166 -14.62 -4.87 9.71
N HIS A 167 -15.30 -4.05 10.49
CA HIS A 167 -15.62 -2.67 10.11
C HIS A 167 -14.45 -1.75 10.49
N PHE A 168 -14.02 -0.91 9.55
CA PHE A 168 -13.04 0.15 9.80
C PHE A 168 -13.75 1.50 9.85
N ASP A 169 -13.48 2.28 10.90
CA ASP A 169 -13.99 3.63 11.04
C ASP A 169 -12.89 4.68 10.92
N TRP A 170 -13.19 5.75 10.21
CA TRP A 170 -12.39 6.97 10.21
C TRP A 170 -12.53 7.70 11.55
N ASN A 171 -11.41 7.92 12.25
CA ASN A 171 -11.39 8.63 13.53
C ASN A 171 -10.99 10.12 13.42
N GLY A 172 -10.82 10.64 12.20
CA GLY A 172 -10.27 11.97 11.93
C GLY A 172 -8.82 11.98 11.45
N ASP A 173 -8.09 10.87 11.61
CA ASP A 173 -6.68 10.75 11.24
C ASP A 173 -6.37 9.45 10.46
N ARG A 174 -6.97 8.34 10.87
CA ARG A 174 -6.81 7.02 10.24
C ARG A 174 -8.09 6.19 10.35
N PHE A 175 -8.17 5.16 9.52
CA PHE A 175 -9.16 4.11 9.64
C PHE A 175 -8.70 3.11 10.71
N VAL A 176 -9.58 2.82 11.67
CA VAL A 176 -9.30 1.93 12.81
C VAL A 176 -10.31 0.78 12.80
N PRO A 177 -9.87 -0.48 12.96
CA PRO A 177 -10.79 -1.60 13.01
C PRO A 177 -11.63 -1.59 14.29
N ARG A 178 -12.90 -1.98 14.18
CA ARG A 178 -13.76 -2.33 15.31
C ARG A 178 -13.49 -3.78 15.69
N GLY A 179 -12.69 -3.97 16.74
CA GLY A 179 -12.31 -5.30 17.22
C GLY A 179 -10.99 -5.79 16.64
N GLU A 180 -10.74 -7.09 16.75
CA GLU A 180 -9.50 -7.72 16.32
C GLU A 180 -9.53 -8.08 14.83
N LEU A 181 -8.37 -7.97 14.18
CA LEU A 181 -8.18 -8.44 12.82
C LEU A 181 -7.84 -9.92 12.86
N PRO A 182 -8.57 -10.80 12.14
CA PRO A 182 -8.28 -12.25 12.12
C PRO A 182 -6.82 -12.58 11.76
N LEU A 183 -6.21 -11.78 10.87
CA LEU A 183 -4.82 -11.95 10.44
C LEU A 183 -3.85 -10.94 11.08
N GLY A 184 -4.32 -10.10 12.00
CA GLY A 184 -3.52 -9.02 12.59
C GLY A 184 -3.22 -7.85 11.66
N ALA A 185 -2.39 -6.93 12.15
CA ALA A 185 -1.88 -5.79 11.38
C ALA A 185 -0.58 -6.16 10.64
N CYS A 186 -0.28 -5.42 9.57
CA CYS A 186 0.89 -5.65 8.72
C CYS A 186 2.14 -4.84 9.10
N ASP A 187 2.27 -4.50 10.37
CA ASP A 187 3.37 -3.66 10.84
C ASP A 187 4.56 -4.56 11.21
N GLY A 188 5.54 -4.68 10.30
CA GLY A 188 6.85 -5.31 10.55
C GLY A 188 6.96 -6.79 10.16
N ALA A 189 6.62 -7.15 8.92
CA ALA A 189 7.04 -8.44 8.33
C ALA A 189 8.55 -8.47 8.06
#